data_AF-A0A8H8WQT8-F1
#
_entry.id   AF-A0A8H8WQT8-F1
#
_cell.length_a   1.000
_cell.length_b   1.000
_cell.length_c   1.000
_cell.angle_alpha   90.00
_cell.angle_beta   90.00
_cell.angle_gamma   90.00
#
_symmetry.space_group_name_H-M   'P 1'
#
loop_
_entity.id
_entity.type
_entity.pdbx_description
1 polymer ?
#
loop_
_entity_poly.entity_id
_entity_poly.type
_entity_poly.pdbx_seq_one_letter_code
_entity_poly.pdbx_strand_id
1 'polypeptide(L)'
;MTCPFCDSAKVSKQIMAPSLGRAVALPAPPSDAPAAAPAQAVPAPAEAPVSLVSEPERQLRAMIRSLHEHVARTADHVGANFAAEARKMHYGETEQRAIYGEASLDDARALLDEGIAVQPLPSLPDDRN
;
A
#
# COMPACT_ATOMS: atom_id res chain seq x y z
N MET A 1 15.57 25.56 -28.56
CA MET A 1 16.29 24.67 -27.61
C MET A 1 17.09 23.69 -28.44
N THR A 2 18.41 23.68 -28.27
CA THR A 2 19.37 22.97 -29.13
C THR A 2 19.93 21.78 -28.37
N CYS A 3 20.16 20.63 -29.02
CA CYS A 3 20.69 19.44 -28.35
C CYS A 3 22.16 19.67 -27.93
N PRO A 4 22.52 19.59 -26.64
CA PRO A 4 23.89 19.89 -26.18
C PRO A 4 24.93 18.83 -26.58
N PHE A 5 24.51 17.71 -27.17
CA PHE A 5 25.42 16.66 -27.63
C PHE A 5 25.80 16.77 -29.11
N CYS A 6 24.94 17.38 -29.94
CA CYS A 6 25.16 17.44 -31.40
C CYS A 6 24.80 18.79 -32.03
N ASP A 7 24.42 19.78 -31.23
CA ASP A 7 24.05 21.14 -31.61
C ASP A 7 22.91 21.27 -32.65
N SER A 8 22.10 20.21 -32.80
CA SER A 8 20.91 20.24 -33.65
C SER A 8 19.75 20.97 -32.98
N ALA A 9 19.06 21.84 -33.73
CA ALA A 9 17.83 22.51 -33.30
C ALA A 9 16.56 21.66 -33.47
N LYS A 10 16.65 20.44 -34.05
CA LYS A 10 15.52 19.53 -34.25
C LYS A 10 15.50 18.47 -33.14
N VAL A 11 14.84 18.77 -32.02
CA VAL A 11 14.69 17.86 -30.87
C VAL A 11 13.24 17.44 -30.72
N SER A 12 12.97 16.13 -30.74
CA SER A 12 11.62 15.56 -30.55
C SER A 12 11.59 14.63 -29.34
N LYS A 13 10.50 14.65 -28.58
CA LYS A 13 10.28 13.77 -27.43
C LYS A 13 9.86 12.39 -27.92
N GLN A 14 10.64 11.37 -27.61
CA GLN A 14 10.29 9.97 -27.89
C GLN A 14 9.60 9.36 -26.67
N ILE A 15 8.76 8.34 -26.90
CA ILE A 15 8.15 7.54 -25.82
C ILE A 15 9.24 6.69 -25.18
N MET A 16 9.22 6.57 -23.84
CA MET A 16 10.20 5.84 -23.05
C MET A 16 10.31 4.39 -23.54
N ALA A 17 11.48 4.01 -24.08
CA ALA A 17 11.75 2.63 -24.48
C ALA A 17 12.12 1.78 -23.25
N PRO A 18 11.47 0.62 -23.04
CA PRO A 18 11.89 -0.31 -21.99
C PRO A 18 13.24 -0.94 -22.34
N SER A 19 14.03 -1.29 -21.31
CA SER A 19 15.33 -1.95 -21.47
C SER A 19 15.17 -3.34 -22.08
N LEU A 20 15.51 -3.51 -23.37
CA LEU A 20 15.55 -4.82 -24.02
C LEU A 20 16.83 -5.57 -23.60
N GLY A 21 16.66 -6.63 -22.82
CA GLY A 21 17.74 -7.55 -22.47
C GLY A 21 18.26 -8.33 -23.68
N ARG A 22 19.59 -8.51 -23.71
CA ARG A 22 20.46 -9.40 -24.50
C ARG A 22 19.89 -10.05 -25.78
N ALA A 23 20.55 -9.75 -26.91
CA ALA A 23 20.33 -10.39 -28.20
C ALA A 23 20.41 -11.94 -28.11
N VAL A 24 19.40 -12.61 -28.65
CA VAL A 24 19.43 -14.04 -28.96
C VAL A 24 20.39 -14.24 -30.13
N ALA A 25 21.42 -15.06 -29.94
CA ALA A 25 22.33 -15.46 -31.01
C ALA A 25 21.58 -16.29 -32.05
N LEU A 26 21.62 -15.87 -33.32
CA LEU A 26 21.22 -16.70 -34.46
C LEU A 26 22.24 -17.84 -34.64
N PRO A 27 21.81 -19.05 -35.03
CA PRO A 27 22.70 -20.21 -35.17
C PRO A 27 23.65 -20.10 -36.37
N ALA A 28 24.93 -20.43 -36.16
CA ALA A 28 25.94 -20.63 -37.22
C ALA A 28 25.99 -22.11 -37.66
N PRO A 29 26.32 -22.41 -38.95
CA PRO A 29 26.37 -23.78 -39.50
C PRO A 29 27.60 -24.59 -39.03
N PRO A 30 27.59 -25.93 -39.22
CA PRO A 30 28.39 -26.86 -38.40
C PRO A 30 29.81 -27.08 -38.93
N SER A 31 30.75 -27.31 -38.01
CA SER A 31 32.05 -27.94 -38.27
C SER A 31 32.42 -28.84 -37.09
N ASP A 32 33.09 -29.94 -37.42
CA ASP A 32 33.13 -31.24 -36.75
C ASP A 32 33.68 -31.32 -35.29
N ALA A 33 33.14 -32.33 -34.59
CA ALA A 33 33.39 -33.00 -33.30
C ALA A 33 34.85 -33.08 -32.72
N PRO A 34 35.06 -33.67 -31.51
CA PRO A 34 34.32 -33.61 -30.22
C PRO A 34 35.25 -33.44 -28.97
N ALA A 35 34.67 -33.16 -27.78
CA ALA A 35 34.92 -33.89 -26.50
C ALA A 35 34.68 -33.06 -25.21
N ALA A 36 34.04 -33.74 -24.24
CA ALA A 36 34.11 -33.59 -22.78
C ALA A 36 33.34 -32.43 -22.08
N ALA A 37 32.26 -32.84 -21.37
CA ALA A 37 31.64 -32.14 -20.23
C ALA A 37 32.60 -32.15 -19.01
N PRO A 38 32.41 -31.34 -17.92
CA PRO A 38 31.20 -31.38 -17.08
C PRO A 38 30.73 -30.07 -16.40
N ALA A 39 29.41 -30.02 -16.15
CA ALA A 39 28.66 -29.69 -14.91
C ALA A 39 28.87 -28.38 -14.08
N GLN A 40 27.72 -27.97 -13.51
CA GLN A 40 27.47 -27.10 -12.33
C GLN A 40 27.47 -25.58 -12.60
N ALA A 41 26.58 -24.73 -12.09
CA ALA A 41 25.59 -24.85 -11.01
C ALA A 41 24.43 -23.86 -11.25
N VAL A 42 23.23 -24.22 -10.77
CA VAL A 42 22.13 -23.27 -10.54
C VAL A 42 22.38 -22.49 -9.24
N PRO A 43 22.07 -21.19 -9.18
CA PRO A 43 21.61 -20.59 -7.95
C PRO A 43 20.14 -20.19 -8.05
N ALA A 44 19.44 -20.44 -6.95
CA ALA A 44 18.05 -20.16 -6.65
C ALA A 44 17.69 -18.65 -6.73
N PRO A 45 16.39 -18.30 -6.77
CA PRO A 45 15.94 -16.94 -7.02
C PRO A 45 16.21 -16.02 -5.82
N ALA A 46 16.68 -14.81 -6.13
CA ALA A 46 16.88 -13.74 -5.17
C ALA A 46 15.55 -13.28 -4.56
N GLU A 47 15.44 -13.35 -3.24
CA GLU A 47 14.47 -12.62 -2.44
C GLU A 47 14.71 -11.12 -2.65
N ALA A 48 13.73 -10.42 -3.23
CA ALA A 48 13.79 -8.97 -3.39
C ALA A 48 13.63 -8.29 -2.01
N PRO A 49 14.50 -7.33 -1.64
CA PRO A 49 14.42 -6.69 -0.33
C PRO A 49 13.22 -5.73 -0.30
N VAL A 50 12.29 -5.99 0.62
CA VAL A 50 11.22 -5.06 0.96
C VAL A 50 11.88 -3.75 1.42
N SER A 51 11.53 -2.65 0.75
CA SER A 51 12.19 -1.36 0.95
C SER A 51 12.16 -0.93 2.42
N LEU A 52 13.29 -0.33 2.83
CA LEU A 52 13.53 0.20 4.16
C LEU A 52 12.47 1.26 4.50
N VAL A 53 11.38 0.84 5.15
CA VAL A 53 10.49 1.75 5.88
C VAL A 53 11.36 2.54 6.85
N SER A 54 11.20 3.86 6.94
CA SER A 54 11.98 4.66 7.88
C SER A 54 11.63 4.28 9.33
N GLU A 55 12.59 4.38 10.26
CA GLU A 55 12.34 4.18 11.69
C GLU A 55 11.11 4.97 12.22
N PRO A 56 10.94 6.27 11.90
CA PRO A 56 9.76 7.02 12.35
C PRO A 56 8.44 6.47 11.79
N GLU A 57 8.42 6.00 10.55
CA GLU A 57 7.21 5.38 9.98
C GLU A 57 6.86 4.08 10.70
N ARG A 58 7.83 3.22 11.00
CA ARG A 58 7.58 1.98 11.76
C ARG A 58 6.94 2.27 13.13
N GLN A 59 7.46 3.27 13.82
CA GLN A 59 6.94 3.67 15.13
C GLN A 59 5.52 4.22 15.03
N LEU A 60 5.22 5.04 14.02
CA LEU A 60 3.86 5.53 13.76
C LEU A 60 2.87 4.39 13.51
N ARG A 61 3.23 3.38 12.71
CA ARG A 61 2.36 2.21 12.48
C ARG A 61 2.09 1.43 13.76
N ALA A 62 3.12 1.21 14.57
CA ALA A 62 2.99 0.51 15.84
C ALA A 62 2.03 1.26 16.78
N MET A 63 2.14 2.59 16.83
CA MET A 63 1.21 3.43 17.60
C MET A 63 -0.23 3.32 17.08
N ILE A 64 -0.47 3.45 15.78
CA ILE A 64 -1.81 3.32 15.19
C ILE A 64 -2.42 1.95 15.51
N ARG A 65 -1.63 0.87 15.40
CA ARG A 65 -2.08 -0.48 15.76
C ARG A 65 -2.46 -0.60 17.23
N SER A 66 -1.64 -0.05 18.13
CA SER A 66 -1.92 -0.06 19.57
C SER A 66 -3.20 0.71 19.92
N LEU A 67 -3.50 1.80 19.21
CA LEU A 67 -4.73 2.56 19.39
C LEU A 67 -5.95 1.73 18.99
N HIS A 68 -5.89 1.05 17.84
CA HIS A 68 -6.97 0.15 17.43
C HIS A 68 -7.19 -0.99 18.41
N GLU A 69 -6.11 -1.62 18.88
CA GLU A 69 -6.20 -2.71 19.86
C GLU A 69 -6.79 -2.22 21.18
N HIS A 70 -6.41 -1.02 21.63
CA HIS A 70 -6.97 -0.41 22.82
C HIS A 70 -8.48 -0.14 22.66
N VAL A 71 -8.90 0.42 21.52
CA VAL A 71 -10.31 0.66 21.23
C VAL A 71 -11.08 -0.66 21.17
N ALA A 72 -10.59 -1.65 20.43
CA ALA A 72 -11.23 -2.95 20.29
C ALA A 72 -11.39 -3.71 21.63
N ARG A 73 -10.48 -3.49 22.59
CA ARG A 73 -10.55 -4.10 23.92
C ARG A 73 -11.52 -3.38 24.87
N THR A 74 -11.72 -2.08 24.67
CA THR A 74 -12.42 -1.22 25.65
C THR A 74 -13.80 -0.78 25.17
N ALA A 75 -14.04 -0.83 23.86
CA ALA A 75 -15.27 -0.41 23.21
C ALA A 75 -15.98 -1.58 22.53
N ASP A 76 -17.29 -1.46 22.35
CA ASP A 76 -18.11 -2.46 21.68
C ASP A 76 -18.11 -2.24 20.15
N HIS A 77 -17.91 -3.32 19.40
CA HIS A 77 -17.98 -3.26 17.94
C HIS A 77 -19.43 -3.30 17.44
N VAL A 78 -19.90 -2.22 16.85
CA VAL A 78 -21.25 -2.09 16.29
C VAL A 78 -21.30 -2.16 14.76
N GLY A 79 -20.14 -2.23 14.10
CA GLY A 79 -20.03 -2.31 12.64
C GLY A 79 -20.74 -1.17 11.93
N ALA A 80 -21.47 -1.47 10.85
CA ALA A 80 -22.19 -0.47 10.04
C ALA A 80 -23.35 0.25 10.77
N ASN A 81 -23.77 -0.22 11.95
CA ASN A 81 -24.85 0.40 12.71
C ASN A 81 -24.37 1.54 13.62
N PHE A 82 -23.10 1.95 13.50
CA PHE A 82 -22.50 2.99 14.35
C PHE A 82 -23.32 4.27 14.41
N ALA A 83 -23.78 4.79 13.26
CA ALA A 83 -24.54 6.04 13.22
C ALA A 83 -25.91 5.94 13.91
N ALA A 84 -26.54 4.77 13.92
CA ALA A 84 -27.82 4.56 14.60
C ALA A 84 -27.61 4.43 16.11
N GLU A 85 -26.64 3.63 16.54
CA GLU A 85 -26.33 3.43 17.97
C GLU A 85 -25.81 4.72 18.61
N ALA A 86 -24.97 5.49 17.92
CA ALA A 86 -24.48 6.78 18.42
C ALA A 86 -25.62 7.77 18.68
N ARG A 87 -26.62 7.81 17.78
CA ARG A 87 -27.84 8.63 17.95
C ARG A 87 -28.67 8.16 19.14
N LYS A 88 -28.94 6.86 19.26
CA LYS A 88 -29.69 6.31 20.40
C LYS A 88 -29.03 6.62 21.74
N MET A 89 -27.70 6.53 21.81
CA MET A 89 -26.95 6.88 23.03
C MET A 89 -27.01 8.38 23.34
N HIS A 90 -27.05 9.24 22.33
CA HIS A 90 -27.19 10.68 22.49
C HIS A 90 -28.59 11.06 23.01
N TYR A 91 -29.64 10.43 22.48
CA TYR A 91 -31.03 10.66 22.92
C TYR A 91 -31.42 9.90 24.19
N GLY A 92 -30.54 9.04 24.72
CA GLY A 92 -30.77 8.28 25.96
C GLY A 92 -31.68 7.05 25.80
N GLU A 93 -31.86 6.55 24.58
CA GLU A 93 -32.60 5.31 24.31
C GLU A 93 -31.80 4.06 24.70
N THR A 94 -30.47 4.15 24.71
CA THR A 94 -29.54 3.07 25.07
C THR A 94 -28.49 3.54 26.07
N GLU A 95 -27.87 2.60 26.79
CA GLU A 95 -26.81 2.89 27.76
C GLU A 95 -25.59 3.53 27.09
N GLN A 96 -25.04 4.57 27.72
CA GLN A 96 -23.80 5.22 27.28
C GLN A 96 -22.61 4.30 27.54
N ARG A 97 -21.97 3.85 26.46
CA ARG A 97 -20.78 3.01 26.46
C ARG A 97 -19.84 3.38 25.31
N ALA A 98 -18.58 2.99 25.37
CA ALA A 98 -17.68 3.21 24.25
C ALA A 98 -18.07 2.29 23.09
N ILE A 99 -18.32 2.84 21.90
CA ILE A 99 -18.66 2.08 20.69
C ILE A 99 -17.69 2.42 19.57
N TYR A 100 -17.38 1.44 18.72
CA TYR A 100 -16.61 1.65 17.49
C TYR A 100 -17.22 0.86 16.34
N GLY A 101 -17.07 1.36 15.12
CA GLY A 101 -17.65 0.74 13.95
C GLY A 101 -17.40 1.55 12.69
N GLU A 102 -18.22 1.28 11.68
CA GLU A 102 -18.13 1.86 10.35
C GLU A 102 -19.27 2.85 10.15
N ALA A 103 -18.96 3.99 9.55
CA ALA A 103 -19.93 4.98 9.15
C ALA A 103 -19.54 5.57 7.80
N SER A 104 -20.53 5.94 6.99
CA SER A 104 -20.28 6.70 5.77
C SER A 104 -19.79 8.11 6.14
N LEU A 105 -19.11 8.79 5.19
CA LEU A 105 -18.67 10.17 5.41
C LEU A 105 -19.84 11.13 5.64
N ASP A 106 -20.99 10.87 5.00
CA ASP A 106 -22.18 11.70 5.15
C ASP A 106 -22.85 11.46 6.51
N ASP A 107 -22.92 10.21 6.97
CA ASP A 107 -23.39 9.90 8.32
C ASP A 107 -22.48 10.51 9.39
N ALA A 108 -21.16 10.40 9.23
CA ALA A 108 -20.21 10.97 10.18
C ALA A 108 -20.34 12.50 10.29
N ARG A 109 -20.61 13.18 9.17
CA ARG A 109 -20.91 14.64 9.18
C ARG A 109 -22.23 14.93 9.86
N ALA A 110 -23.30 14.21 9.53
CA ALA A 110 -24.60 14.39 10.17
C ALA A 110 -24.51 14.22 11.69
N LEU A 111 -23.76 13.23 12.17
CA LEU A 111 -23.52 13.02 13.60
C LEU A 111 -22.83 14.24 14.24
N LEU A 112 -21.83 14.83 13.60
CA LEU A 112 -21.15 16.02 14.10
C LEU A 112 -22.08 17.25 14.12
N ASP A 113 -22.89 17.43 13.08
CA ASP A 113 -23.85 18.54 12.97
C ASP A 113 -24.97 18.42 14.03
N GLU A 114 -25.38 17.18 14.35
CA GLU A 114 -26.30 16.86 15.46
C GLU A 114 -25.66 17.09 16.84
N GLY A 115 -24.34 17.32 16.92
CA GLY A 115 -23.61 17.51 18.17
C GLY A 115 -23.14 16.20 18.84
N ILE A 116 -23.15 15.10 18.10
CA ILE A 116 -22.67 13.79 18.55
C ILE A 116 -21.15 13.73 18.34
N ALA A 117 -20.41 13.58 19.45
CA ALA A 117 -18.95 13.57 19.44
C ALA A 117 -18.41 12.26 18.83
N VAL A 118 -18.17 12.28 17.52
CA VAL A 118 -17.55 11.18 16.78
C VAL A 118 -16.14 11.56 16.33
N GLN A 119 -15.23 10.59 16.28
CA GLN A 119 -13.86 10.78 15.80
C GLN A 119 -13.48 9.66 14.82
N PRO A 120 -12.91 10.00 13.65
CA PRO A 120 -12.45 9.00 12.70
C PRO A 120 -11.20 8.30 13.23
N LEU A 121 -11.20 6.97 13.16
CA LEU A 121 -10.00 6.18 13.46
C LEU A 121 -9.06 6.18 12.25
N PRO A 122 -7.75 6.40 12.45
CA PRO A 122 -6.76 6.40 11.36
C PRO A 122 -6.64 4.99 10.77
N SER A 123 -6.69 4.84 9.45
CA SER A 123 -6.62 3.52 8.80
C SER A 123 -5.30 2.79 9.08
N LEU A 124 -5.36 1.46 9.17
CA LEU A 124 -4.14 0.67 9.27
C LEU A 124 -3.34 0.78 7.96
N PRO A 125 -2.02 0.95 8.04
CA PRO A 125 -1.15 0.98 6.86
C PRO A 125 -1.19 -0.32 6.04
N ASP A 126 -1.52 -1.45 6.68
CA ASP A 126 -1.57 -2.77 6.04
C ASP A 126 -2.82 -2.95 5.15
N ASP A 127 -3.88 -2.14 5.32
CA ASP A 127 -5.12 -2.17 4.50
C ASP A 127 -4.97 -1.48 3.13
N ARG A 128 -3.79 -0.91 2.82
CA ARG A 128 -3.55 -0.13 1.58
C ARG A 128 -2.80 -0.91 0.49
N ASN A 129 -2.70 -2.24 0.58
CA ASN A 129 -1.89 -3.07 -0.31
C ASN A 129 -2.73 -3.86 -1.32
#